data_AF-A0A0W8DCQ8-F1
#
_entry.id   AF-A0A0W8DCQ8-F1
#
_cell.length_a   1.000
_cell.length_b   1.000
_cell.length_c   1.000
_cell.angle_alpha   90.00
_cell.angle_beta   90.00
_cell.angle_gamma   90.00
#
_symmetry.space_group_name_H-M   'P 1'
#
loop_
_entity.id
_entity.type
_entity.pdbx_description
1 polymer ?
#
loop_
_entity_poly.entity_id
_entity_poly.type
_entity_poly.pdbx_seq_one_letter_code
_entity_poly.pdbx_strand_id
1 'polypeptide(L)'
;MYKKCIEELLKPQHIDPAGTLFGWTVNYATNFRSFEDNYIVARARFSKRVRCSLDYVDGVITASDLNGLPLIVTSLGRERSAVSIQVLQKFEKDAHIMVCNMSGSPNFRYLFLLKREPHLLLDGTRTVAYTMAIVNSNANTRARSAEEPHSEVEWAHEGSNVLLVTEVDDNTVDVKFDFKASCQDDLHARFVCIQWAQFVSRWLQGVDPLALLASQDEYVL
;
A
#
# COMPACT_ATOMS: atom_id res chain seq x y z
N MET A 1 -15.88 -0.61 11.52
CA MET A 1 -14.41 -0.78 11.59
C MET A 1 -13.72 -0.27 10.32
N TYR A 2 -14.08 -0.74 9.11
CA TYR A 2 -13.47 -0.31 7.83
C TYR A 2 -13.53 1.20 7.53
N LYS A 3 -14.68 1.84 7.76
CA LYS A 3 -14.88 3.28 7.56
C LYS A 3 -13.92 4.14 8.40
N LYS A 4 -13.57 3.67 9.60
CA LYS A 4 -12.66 4.35 10.53
C LYS A 4 -11.21 4.31 10.03
N CYS A 5 -10.78 3.24 9.36
CA CYS A 5 -9.45 3.17 8.75
C CYS A 5 -9.28 4.17 7.60
N ILE A 6 -10.26 4.27 6.70
CA ILE A 6 -10.23 5.25 5.59
C ILE A 6 -10.28 6.68 6.15
N GLU A 7 -11.17 6.95 7.10
CA GLU A 7 -11.27 8.27 7.75
C GLU A 7 -9.98 8.62 8.54
N GLU A 8 -9.27 7.65 9.12
CA GLU A 8 -7.95 7.88 9.75
C GLU A 8 -6.80 8.01 8.73
N LEU A 9 -6.89 7.35 7.57
CA LEU A 9 -5.95 7.48 6.45
C LEU A 9 -6.07 8.85 5.77
N LEU A 10 -7.28 9.42 5.76
CA LEU A 10 -7.55 10.79 5.29
C LEU A 10 -7.23 11.86 6.34
N LYS A 11 -7.14 11.50 7.63
CA LYS A 11 -6.70 12.44 8.66
C LYS A 11 -5.21 12.74 8.49
N PRO A 12 -4.81 14.01 8.34
CA PRO A 12 -3.42 14.39 8.31
C PRO A 12 -2.78 14.08 9.67
N GLN A 13 -2.10 12.95 9.74
CA GLN A 13 -1.15 12.68 10.82
C GLN A 13 0.21 13.22 10.39
N HIS A 14 0.82 13.99 11.27
CA HIS A 14 2.16 14.54 11.08
C HIS A 14 3.17 13.40 11.06
N ILE A 15 3.87 13.26 9.95
CA ILE A 15 5.02 12.37 9.79
C ILE A 15 6.13 13.29 9.33
N ASP A 16 7.27 13.25 10.01
CA ASP A 16 8.37 14.13 9.67
C ASP A 16 8.87 13.83 8.24
N PRO A 17 9.19 14.87 7.44
CA PRO A 17 9.80 14.68 6.14
C PRO A 17 11.12 13.93 6.28
N ALA A 18 11.27 12.83 5.54
CA ALA A 18 12.49 12.03 5.51
C ALA A 18 13.41 12.45 4.36
N GLY A 19 12.87 13.02 3.29
CA GLY A 19 13.63 13.53 2.14
C GLY A 19 12.93 13.32 0.82
N THR A 20 13.70 13.20 -0.25
CA THR A 20 13.21 12.93 -1.61
C THR A 20 13.78 11.64 -2.18
N LEU A 21 13.02 10.96 -3.04
CA LEU A 21 13.44 9.74 -3.75
C LEU A 21 12.87 9.75 -5.17
N PHE A 22 13.69 9.86 -6.20
CA PHE A 22 13.24 9.93 -7.61
C PHE A 22 12.11 10.98 -7.84
N GLY A 23 12.26 12.13 -7.18
CA GLY A 23 11.29 13.22 -7.15
C GLY A 23 9.97 12.91 -6.43
N TRP A 24 9.88 11.85 -5.63
CA TRP A 24 8.85 11.67 -4.62
C TRP A 24 9.26 12.42 -3.36
N THR A 25 8.31 13.12 -2.73
CA THR A 25 8.47 13.55 -1.33
C THR A 25 8.19 12.36 -0.43
N VAL A 26 9.12 12.01 0.45
CA VAL A 26 9.04 10.87 1.35
C VAL A 26 8.90 11.36 2.77
N ASN A 27 7.84 10.91 3.46
CA ASN A 27 7.70 11.05 4.90
C ASN A 27 7.74 9.65 5.51
N TYR A 28 8.51 9.47 6.57
CA TYR A 28 8.74 8.16 7.16
C TYR A 28 8.76 8.24 8.68
N ALA A 29 8.15 7.25 9.32
CA ALA A 29 8.23 7.07 10.76
C ALA A 29 8.27 5.57 11.07
N THR A 30 9.25 5.15 11.88
CA THR A 30 9.35 3.76 12.36
C THR A 30 8.97 3.51 13.80
N ASN A 31 8.58 4.53 14.57
CA ASN A 31 8.56 4.39 16.03
C ASN A 31 7.16 4.55 16.63
N PHE A 32 6.18 3.79 16.12
CA PHE A 32 4.94 3.59 16.85
C PHE A 32 4.92 2.16 17.39
N ARG A 33 5.09 2.02 18.71
CA ARG A 33 4.65 0.79 19.39
C ARG A 33 3.14 0.85 19.47
N SER A 34 2.46 -0.16 18.92
CA SER A 34 1.03 -0.33 19.19
C SER A 34 0.84 -0.50 20.70
N PHE A 35 -0.13 0.21 21.28
CA PHE A 35 -0.41 0.19 22.73
C PHE A 35 -0.85 -1.18 23.26
N GLU A 36 -1.21 -2.12 22.39
CA GLU A 36 -1.80 -3.40 22.80
C GLU A 36 -0.85 -4.62 22.65
N ASP A 37 0.15 -4.60 21.74
CA ASP A 37 0.85 -5.85 21.37
C ASP A 37 2.39 -5.78 21.15
N ASN A 38 3.10 -4.73 21.58
CA ASN A 38 4.57 -4.60 21.42
C ASN A 38 5.12 -4.67 19.97
N TYR A 39 4.28 -4.69 18.93
CA TYR A 39 4.74 -4.66 17.54
C TYR A 39 5.26 -3.29 17.13
N ILE A 40 6.27 -3.29 16.25
CA ILE A 40 6.81 -2.10 15.60
C ILE A 40 5.98 -1.83 14.36
N VAL A 41 5.46 -0.62 14.21
CA VAL A 41 4.71 -0.25 13.01
C VAL A 41 5.58 0.56 12.07
N ALA A 42 5.83 0.02 10.87
CA ALA A 42 6.43 0.77 9.78
C ALA A 42 5.37 1.64 9.10
N ARG A 43 5.70 2.90 8.81
CA ARG A 43 4.86 3.77 8.00
C ARG A 43 5.68 4.63 7.05
N ALA A 44 5.25 4.69 5.79
CA ALA A 44 5.86 5.56 4.79
C ALA A 44 4.77 6.20 3.93
N ARG A 45 4.96 7.48 3.63
CA ARG A 45 4.10 8.25 2.73
C ARG A 45 4.93 8.82 1.60
N PHE A 46 4.48 8.57 0.38
CA PHE A 46 5.10 9.06 -0.85
C PHE A 46 4.10 9.96 -1.56
N SER A 47 4.49 11.20 -1.85
CA SER A 47 3.65 12.12 -2.62
C SER A 47 4.40 12.72 -3.79
N LYS A 48 3.72 12.83 -4.94
CA LYS A 48 4.28 13.40 -6.16
C LYS A 48 3.16 13.92 -7.06
N ARG A 49 3.42 15.02 -7.76
CA ARG A 49 2.60 15.49 -8.88
C ARG A 49 3.05 14.82 -10.17
N VAL A 50 2.11 14.29 -10.94
CA VAL A 50 2.37 13.51 -12.15
C VAL A 50 1.62 14.12 -13.33
N ARG A 51 2.27 14.22 -14.51
CA ARG A 51 1.69 14.82 -15.71
C ARG A 51 0.87 13.80 -16.50
N CYS A 52 -0.25 13.41 -15.93
CA CYS A 52 -1.24 12.56 -16.59
C CYS A 52 -2.65 12.87 -16.05
N SER A 53 -3.68 12.50 -16.80
CA SER A 53 -5.06 12.67 -16.38
C SER A 53 -5.46 11.62 -15.33
N LEU A 54 -6.44 11.97 -14.49
CA LEU A 54 -7.00 11.03 -13.50
C LEU A 54 -7.57 9.77 -14.17
N ASP A 55 -8.28 9.94 -15.29
CA ASP A 55 -8.89 8.83 -16.02
C ASP A 55 -7.83 7.88 -16.62
N TYR A 56 -6.67 8.40 -17.02
CA TYR A 56 -5.55 7.58 -17.47
C TYR A 56 -4.99 6.72 -16.33
N VAL A 57 -4.69 7.34 -15.18
CA VAL A 57 -4.16 6.62 -14.00
C VAL A 57 -5.14 5.55 -13.53
N ASP A 58 -6.43 5.89 -13.47
CA ASP A 58 -7.47 4.95 -13.07
C ASP A 58 -7.58 3.77 -14.04
N GLY A 59 -7.49 4.04 -15.36
CA GLY A 59 -7.43 3.00 -16.38
C GLY A 59 -6.24 2.06 -16.20
N VAL A 60 -5.04 2.61 -15.92
CA VAL A 60 -3.82 1.81 -15.67
C VAL A 60 -4.00 0.92 -14.44
N ILE A 61 -4.53 1.46 -13.34
CA ILE A 61 -4.70 0.68 -12.10
C ILE A 61 -5.77 -0.41 -12.28
N THR A 62 -6.89 -0.09 -12.89
CA THR A 62 -8.00 -1.04 -13.09
C THR A 62 -7.69 -2.14 -14.10
N ALA A 63 -6.79 -1.88 -15.07
CA ALA A 63 -6.28 -2.87 -16.01
C ALA A 63 -5.09 -3.69 -15.47
N SER A 64 -4.51 -3.32 -14.33
CA SER A 64 -3.33 -3.98 -13.77
C SER A 64 -3.64 -5.42 -13.32
N ASP A 65 -2.71 -6.34 -13.60
CA ASP A 65 -2.75 -7.69 -13.04
C ASP A 65 -2.66 -7.66 -11.50
N LEU A 66 -3.18 -8.68 -10.82
CA LEU A 66 -3.10 -8.81 -9.36
C LEU A 66 -1.64 -8.81 -8.88
N ASN A 67 -0.72 -9.36 -9.68
CA ASN A 67 0.71 -9.31 -9.39
C ASN A 67 1.30 -7.89 -9.49
N GLY A 68 0.57 -6.94 -10.07
CA GLY A 68 0.90 -5.53 -10.13
C GLY A 68 0.55 -4.76 -8.86
N LEU A 69 -0.23 -5.32 -7.94
CA LEU A 69 -0.63 -4.66 -6.69
C LEU A 69 0.57 -4.46 -5.74
N PRO A 70 0.56 -3.38 -4.92
CA PRO A 70 1.54 -3.22 -3.85
C PRO A 70 1.32 -4.28 -2.77
N LEU A 71 2.41 -4.78 -2.20
CA LEU A 71 2.34 -5.64 -1.01
C LEU A 71 2.15 -4.78 0.23
N ILE A 72 1.28 -5.21 1.15
CA ILE A 72 1.07 -4.49 2.42
C ILE A 72 2.27 -4.69 3.33
N VAL A 73 2.73 -5.92 3.45
CA VAL A 73 3.89 -6.30 4.26
C VAL A 73 4.55 -7.51 3.62
N THR A 74 5.87 -7.66 3.77
CA THR A 74 6.65 -8.75 3.20
C THR A 74 7.61 -9.24 4.24
N SER A 75 7.63 -10.54 4.52
CA SER A 75 8.59 -11.14 5.45
C SER A 75 10.03 -10.93 4.96
N LEU A 76 10.97 -10.78 5.88
CA LEU A 76 12.39 -10.60 5.60
C LEU A 76 12.94 -11.64 4.62
N GLY A 77 13.77 -11.17 3.67
CA GLY A 77 14.50 -12.03 2.75
C GLY A 77 13.68 -12.67 1.63
N ARG A 78 12.40 -12.29 1.48
CA ARG A 78 11.56 -12.84 0.39
C ARG A 78 11.51 -11.96 -0.83
N GLU A 79 11.56 -12.62 -1.98
CA GLU A 79 11.34 -12.02 -3.28
C GLU A 79 9.86 -11.99 -3.65
N ARG A 80 9.49 -11.02 -4.48
CA ARG A 80 8.11 -10.89 -5.01
C ARG A 80 7.67 -12.11 -5.82
N SER A 81 8.60 -12.85 -6.43
CA SER A 81 8.35 -14.07 -7.20
C SER A 81 7.71 -15.19 -6.37
N ALA A 82 7.90 -15.18 -5.05
CA ALA A 82 7.30 -16.14 -4.13
C ALA A 82 5.86 -15.78 -3.70
N VAL A 83 5.29 -14.70 -4.24
CA VAL A 83 3.98 -14.16 -3.82
C VAL A 83 2.87 -14.59 -4.78
N SER A 84 1.76 -15.06 -4.22
CA SER A 84 0.51 -15.34 -4.91
C SER A 84 -0.61 -14.51 -4.29
N ILE A 85 -1.37 -13.78 -5.13
CA ILE A 85 -2.57 -13.07 -4.73
C ILE A 85 -3.78 -13.73 -5.38
N GLN A 86 -4.80 -14.04 -4.58
CA GLN A 86 -6.03 -14.68 -5.06
C GLN A 86 -7.26 -13.97 -4.53
N VAL A 87 -8.29 -13.83 -5.37
CA VAL A 87 -9.58 -13.28 -4.97
C VAL A 87 -10.40 -14.38 -4.29
N LEU A 88 -10.76 -14.16 -3.02
CA LEU A 88 -11.60 -15.08 -2.26
C LEU A 88 -13.08 -14.75 -2.41
N GLN A 89 -13.43 -13.45 -2.44
CA GLN A 89 -14.81 -13.01 -2.53
C GLN A 89 -14.93 -11.62 -3.15
N LYS A 90 -15.99 -11.42 -3.95
CA LYS A 90 -16.39 -10.12 -4.50
C LYS A 90 -17.66 -9.64 -3.79
N PHE A 91 -17.66 -8.41 -3.29
CA PHE A 91 -18.82 -7.83 -2.57
C PHE A 91 -19.55 -6.80 -3.43
N GLU A 92 -18.78 -5.96 -4.14
CA GLU A 92 -19.26 -4.90 -5.02
C GLU A 92 -18.40 -4.89 -6.28
N LYS A 93 -18.75 -4.06 -7.27
CA LYS A 93 -17.98 -3.89 -8.52
C LYS A 93 -16.49 -3.65 -8.25
N ASP A 94 -16.20 -2.88 -7.21
CA ASP A 94 -14.87 -2.37 -6.89
C ASP A 94 -14.39 -2.78 -5.48
N ALA A 95 -14.97 -3.83 -4.87
CA ALA A 95 -14.62 -4.28 -3.52
C ALA A 95 -14.43 -5.80 -3.42
N HIS A 96 -13.24 -6.22 -3.01
CA HIS A 96 -12.77 -7.61 -3.07
C HIS A 96 -12.06 -8.02 -1.79
N ILE A 97 -12.36 -9.21 -1.27
CA ILE A 97 -11.53 -9.86 -0.26
C ILE A 97 -10.56 -10.80 -0.97
N MET A 98 -9.29 -10.67 -0.63
CA MET A 98 -8.19 -11.37 -1.26
C MET A 98 -7.31 -12.03 -0.18
N VAL A 99 -6.57 -13.05 -0.60
CA VAL A 99 -5.46 -13.63 0.16
C VAL A 99 -4.16 -13.31 -0.54
N CYS A 100 -3.15 -12.90 0.23
CA CYS A 100 -1.76 -12.88 -0.19
C CYS A 100 -1.04 -14.03 0.50
N ASN A 101 -0.43 -14.90 -0.29
CA ASN A 101 0.39 -16.02 0.15
C ASN A 101 1.83 -15.78 -0.30
N MET A 102 2.79 -15.93 0.61
CA MET A 102 4.20 -15.94 0.31
C MET A 102 4.75 -17.31 0.70
N SER A 103 5.31 -18.03 -0.27
CA SER A 103 5.87 -19.36 -0.05
C SER A 103 7.22 -19.26 0.69
N GLY A 104 7.44 -20.13 1.69
CA GLY A 104 8.66 -20.17 2.50
C GLY A 104 8.53 -21.14 3.68
N SER A 105 9.50 -21.13 4.61
CA SER A 105 9.41 -21.86 5.87
C SER A 105 9.68 -20.88 7.04
N PRO A 106 8.64 -20.49 7.81
CA PRO A 106 7.21 -20.75 7.57
C PRO A 106 6.69 -20.05 6.30
N ASN A 107 5.54 -20.42 5.76
CA ASN A 107 4.80 -19.59 4.81
C ASN A 107 4.34 -18.30 5.49
N PHE A 108 4.20 -17.20 4.73
CA PHE A 108 3.71 -15.93 5.27
C PHE A 108 2.43 -15.51 4.55
N ARG A 109 1.38 -15.14 5.28
CA ARG A 109 0.03 -14.97 4.71
C ARG A 109 -0.74 -13.82 5.34
N TYR A 110 -1.56 -13.17 4.53
CA TYR A 110 -2.59 -12.26 5.05
C TYR A 110 -3.85 -12.22 4.18
N LEU A 111 -4.98 -11.95 4.82
CA LEU A 111 -6.23 -11.62 4.15
C LEU A 111 -6.41 -10.12 4.14
N PHE A 112 -6.80 -9.56 3.00
CA PHE A 112 -6.98 -8.12 2.86
C PHE A 112 -8.18 -7.78 1.98
N LEU A 113 -8.74 -6.61 2.25
CA LEU A 113 -9.75 -5.97 1.41
C LEU A 113 -9.05 -5.05 0.43
N LEU A 114 -9.34 -5.18 -0.86
CA LEU A 114 -9.06 -4.20 -1.90
C LEU A 114 -10.36 -3.45 -2.23
N LYS A 115 -10.35 -2.12 -2.18
CA LYS A 115 -11.50 -1.29 -2.54
C LYS A 115 -11.07 -0.09 -3.39
N ARG A 116 -11.80 0.19 -4.46
CA ARG A 116 -11.70 1.44 -5.23
C ARG A 116 -12.93 2.32 -4.95
N GLU A 117 -12.70 3.59 -4.64
CA GLU A 117 -13.73 4.55 -4.24
C GLU A 117 -13.51 5.89 -4.95
N PRO A 118 -14.25 6.17 -6.03
CA PRO A 118 -14.32 7.49 -6.63
C PRO A 118 -15.08 8.46 -5.73
N HIS A 119 -14.60 9.69 -5.64
CA HIS A 119 -15.19 10.77 -4.87
C HIS A 119 -15.18 12.08 -5.67
N LEU A 120 -16.12 12.95 -5.33
CA LEU A 120 -16.15 14.34 -5.76
C LEU A 120 -16.05 15.21 -4.50
N LEU A 121 -14.99 16.01 -4.41
CA LEU A 121 -14.79 16.93 -3.30
C LEU A 121 -15.76 18.11 -3.39
N LEU A 122 -15.89 18.87 -2.29
CA LEU A 122 -16.84 19.99 -2.20
C LEU A 122 -16.58 21.10 -3.22
N ASP A 123 -15.34 21.26 -3.63
CA ASP A 123 -14.89 22.21 -4.65
C ASP A 123 -15.09 21.69 -6.10
N GLY A 124 -15.64 20.50 -6.27
CA GLY A 124 -15.82 19.83 -7.57
C GLY A 124 -14.60 19.04 -8.02
N THR A 125 -13.51 18.98 -7.25
CA THR A 125 -12.31 18.23 -7.60
C THR A 125 -12.59 16.73 -7.55
N ARG A 126 -12.26 15.99 -8.62
CA ARG A 126 -12.37 14.52 -8.63
C ARG A 126 -11.20 13.89 -7.89
N THR A 127 -11.47 12.82 -7.16
CA THR A 127 -10.44 11.98 -6.57
C THR A 127 -10.84 10.52 -6.53
N VAL A 128 -9.87 9.62 -6.62
CA VAL A 128 -10.10 8.18 -6.49
C VAL A 128 -9.17 7.62 -5.43
N ALA A 129 -9.73 6.91 -4.47
CA ALA A 129 -9.00 6.19 -3.44
C ALA A 129 -8.96 4.69 -3.76
N TYR A 130 -7.78 4.08 -3.70
CA TYR A 130 -7.58 2.64 -3.77
C TYR A 130 -7.02 2.19 -2.43
N THR A 131 -7.84 1.48 -1.67
CA THR A 131 -7.52 1.03 -0.31
C THR A 131 -7.25 -0.47 -0.32
N MET A 132 -6.11 -0.85 0.25
CA MET A 132 -5.78 -2.21 0.63
C MET A 132 -5.63 -2.26 2.15
N ALA A 133 -6.37 -3.11 2.85
CA ALA A 133 -6.28 -3.20 4.30
C ALA A 133 -6.38 -4.65 4.77
N ILE A 134 -5.45 -5.07 5.64
CA ILE A 134 -5.51 -6.38 6.29
C ILE A 134 -6.77 -6.40 7.15
N VAL A 135 -7.61 -7.41 6.91
CA VAL A 135 -8.87 -7.57 7.64
C VAL A 135 -8.74 -8.72 8.62
N ASN A 136 -8.96 -8.42 9.90
CA ASN A 136 -9.10 -9.43 10.94
C ASN A 136 -10.53 -9.35 11.48
N SER A 137 -11.33 -10.37 11.19
CA SER A 137 -12.68 -10.53 11.76
C SER A 137 -12.65 -11.70 12.72
N ASN A 138 -13.53 -11.73 13.73
CA ASN A 138 -13.60 -12.87 14.66
C ASN A 138 -13.81 -14.22 13.93
N ALA A 139 -14.50 -14.22 12.79
CA ALA A 139 -14.65 -15.39 11.95
C ALA A 139 -13.33 -15.81 11.27
N ASN A 140 -12.57 -14.85 10.75
CA ASN A 140 -11.24 -15.09 10.18
C ASN A 140 -10.25 -15.56 11.26
N THR A 141 -10.23 -14.93 12.44
CA THR A 141 -9.39 -15.36 13.57
C THR A 141 -9.68 -16.83 13.92
N ARG A 142 -10.96 -17.21 14.04
CA ARG A 142 -11.34 -18.62 14.28
C ARG A 142 -10.90 -19.56 13.16
N ALA A 143 -11.02 -19.14 11.90
CA ALA A 143 -10.58 -19.93 10.76
C ALA A 143 -9.06 -20.18 10.79
N ARG A 144 -8.26 -19.16 11.14
CA ARG A 144 -6.81 -19.29 11.32
C ARG A 144 -6.45 -20.21 12.48
N SER A 145 -7.13 -20.07 13.61
CA SER A 145 -6.92 -20.94 14.78
C SER A 145 -7.34 -22.38 14.56
N ALA A 146 -8.22 -22.63 13.57
CA ALA A 146 -8.65 -23.96 13.17
C ALA A 146 -7.76 -24.57 12.06
N GLU A 147 -6.83 -23.82 11.46
CA GLU A 147 -5.81 -24.41 10.60
C GLU A 147 -4.90 -25.32 11.43
N GLU A 148 -4.64 -26.51 10.89
CA GLU A 148 -3.78 -27.53 11.51
C GLU A 148 -2.41 -26.93 11.92
N PRO A 149 -1.88 -27.28 13.11
CA PRO A 149 -0.55 -26.84 13.59
C PRO A 149 0.60 -27.15 12.62
N HIS A 150 0.39 -28.10 11.71
CA HIS A 150 1.34 -28.56 10.69
C HIS A 150 1.52 -27.60 9.50
N SER A 151 0.77 -26.49 9.44
CA SER A 151 0.71 -25.63 8.26
C SER A 151 1.90 -24.65 8.10
N GLU A 152 2.77 -24.52 9.11
CA GLU A 152 3.88 -23.55 9.15
C GLU A 152 3.47 -22.20 8.53
N VAL A 153 2.34 -21.60 8.92
CA VAL A 153 1.89 -20.30 8.38
C VAL A 153 2.04 -19.21 9.44
N GLU A 154 2.86 -18.22 9.15
CA GLU A 154 2.89 -16.94 9.85
C GLU A 154 1.87 -15.98 9.24
N TRP A 155 0.99 -15.45 10.09
CA TRP A 155 -0.08 -14.55 9.66
C TRP A 155 0.26 -13.09 9.96
N ALA A 156 0.12 -12.22 8.97
CA ALA A 156 0.09 -10.79 9.24
C ALA A 156 -1.29 -10.38 9.78
N HIS A 157 -1.29 -9.54 10.81
CA HIS A 157 -2.50 -9.15 11.53
C HIS A 157 -2.94 -7.72 11.27
N GLU A 158 -2.00 -6.82 10.95
CA GLU A 158 -2.28 -5.40 10.76
C GLU A 158 -1.40 -4.81 9.65
N GLY A 159 -2.04 -3.99 8.82
CA GLY A 159 -1.39 -3.22 7.77
C GLY A 159 -2.39 -2.72 6.74
N SER A 160 -2.01 -1.67 6.03
CA SER A 160 -2.81 -1.07 4.97
C SER A 160 -1.96 -0.27 4.01
N ASN A 161 -2.38 -0.21 2.75
CA ASN A 161 -1.84 0.67 1.73
C ASN A 161 -3.00 1.49 1.15
N VAL A 162 -2.85 2.80 1.05
CA VAL A 162 -3.80 3.66 0.36
C VAL A 162 -3.08 4.42 -0.74
N LEU A 163 -3.62 4.33 -1.95
CA LEU A 163 -3.31 5.23 -3.04
C LEU A 163 -4.46 6.22 -3.20
N LEU A 164 -4.14 7.51 -3.12
CA LEU A 164 -5.05 8.59 -3.43
C LEU A 164 -4.55 9.30 -4.68
N VAL A 165 -5.42 9.41 -5.69
CA VAL A 165 -5.18 10.18 -6.91
C VAL A 165 -6.18 11.32 -6.92
N THR A 166 -5.70 12.55 -6.95
CA THR A 166 -6.52 13.77 -6.93
C THR A 166 -6.25 14.57 -8.19
N GLU A 167 -7.30 14.96 -8.88
CA GLU A 167 -7.22 15.80 -10.06
C GLU A 167 -6.72 17.20 -9.70
N VAL A 168 -5.81 17.74 -10.51
CA VAL A 168 -5.33 19.14 -10.41
C VAL A 168 -5.84 19.93 -11.60
N ASP A 169 -5.68 19.36 -12.79
CA ASP A 169 -6.21 19.84 -14.07
C ASP A 169 -6.38 18.64 -15.01
N ASP A 170 -6.84 18.89 -16.25
CA ASP A 170 -7.17 17.85 -17.23
C ASP A 170 -6.03 16.84 -17.48
N ASN A 171 -4.77 17.25 -17.31
CA ASN A 171 -3.59 16.45 -17.61
C ASN A 171 -2.62 16.31 -16.43
N THR A 172 -3.06 16.64 -15.22
CA THR A 172 -2.20 16.62 -14.03
C THR A 172 -2.95 16.08 -12.83
N VAL A 173 -2.27 15.20 -12.08
CA VAL A 173 -2.78 14.65 -10.82
C VAL A 173 -1.75 14.76 -9.71
N ASP A 174 -2.25 14.92 -8.49
CA ASP A 174 -1.49 14.67 -7.27
C ASP A 174 -1.70 13.22 -6.84
N VAL A 175 -0.59 12.50 -6.70
CA VAL A 175 -0.55 11.09 -6.31
C VAL A 175 0.04 10.97 -4.92
N LYS A 176 -0.66 10.25 -4.03
CA LYS A 176 -0.22 9.97 -2.67
C LYS A 176 -0.38 8.49 -2.34
N PHE A 177 0.73 7.85 -2.01
CA PHE A 177 0.74 6.54 -1.36
C PHE A 177 0.94 6.71 0.16
N ASP A 178 0.15 6.01 0.97
CA ASP A 178 0.33 5.89 2.42
C ASP A 178 0.36 4.39 2.77
N PHE A 179 1.51 3.91 3.21
CA PHE A 179 1.75 2.52 3.57
C PHE A 179 1.90 2.40 5.09
N LYS A 180 1.31 1.36 5.67
CA LYS A 180 1.44 1.01 7.08
C LYS A 180 1.47 -0.51 7.22
N ALA A 181 2.36 -1.03 8.05
CA ALA A 181 2.36 -2.45 8.40
C ALA A 181 2.96 -2.67 9.79
N SER A 182 2.44 -3.68 10.48
CA SER A 182 3.07 -4.20 11.69
C SER A 182 4.24 -5.11 11.32
N CYS A 183 5.35 -4.92 12.01
CA CYS A 183 6.65 -5.56 11.78
C CYS A 183 7.15 -6.20 13.07
N GLN A 184 7.96 -7.25 12.91
CA GLN A 184 8.54 -8.02 14.02
C GLN A 184 9.59 -7.20 14.79
N ASP A 185 10.43 -6.48 14.05
CA ASP A 185 11.52 -5.66 14.58
C ASP A 185 11.86 -4.51 13.61
N ASP A 186 12.86 -3.70 13.99
CA ASP A 186 13.31 -2.54 13.22
C ASP A 186 13.90 -2.94 11.86
N LEU A 187 14.52 -4.12 11.75
CA LEU A 187 15.12 -4.60 10.52
C LEU A 187 14.03 -4.94 9.50
N HIS A 188 12.99 -5.65 9.94
CA HIS A 188 11.80 -5.94 9.15
C HIS A 188 11.10 -4.65 8.71
N ALA A 189 10.95 -3.68 9.62
CA ALA A 189 10.33 -2.39 9.31
C ALA A 189 11.06 -1.62 8.19
N ARG A 190 12.40 -1.56 8.26
CA ARG A 190 13.24 -0.95 7.22
C ARG A 190 13.16 -1.71 5.89
N PHE A 191 13.19 -3.05 5.94
CA PHE A 191 13.09 -3.90 4.76
C PHE A 191 11.78 -3.65 4.00
N VAL A 192 10.65 -3.65 4.72
CA VAL A 192 9.31 -3.39 4.14
C VAL A 192 9.24 -2.00 3.51
N CYS A 193 9.86 -0.99 4.14
CA CYS A 193 9.88 0.37 3.59
C CYS A 193 10.69 0.47 2.29
N ILE A 194 11.80 -0.27 2.17
CA ILE A 194 12.54 -0.36 0.91
C ILE A 194 11.67 -1.00 -0.19
N GLN A 195 10.90 -2.03 0.14
CA GLN A 195 9.98 -2.66 -0.83
C GLN A 195 8.90 -1.69 -1.30
N TRP A 196 8.32 -0.88 -0.41
CA TRP A 196 7.37 0.17 -0.78
C TRP A 196 7.99 1.24 -1.67
N ALA A 197 9.21 1.68 -1.35
CA ALA A 197 9.97 2.63 -2.17
C ALA A 197 10.25 2.08 -3.59
N GLN A 198 10.64 0.81 -3.69
CA GLN A 198 10.82 0.13 -4.98
C GLN A 198 9.51 0.01 -5.75
N PHE A 199 8.39 -0.25 -5.06
CA PHE A 199 7.08 -0.30 -5.68
C PHE A 199 6.68 1.05 -6.29
N VAL A 200 6.69 2.14 -5.51
CA VAL A 200 6.26 3.46 -6.02
C VAL A 200 7.15 3.96 -7.16
N SER A 201 8.44 3.59 -7.13
CA SER A 201 9.37 3.91 -8.21
C SER A 201 9.02 3.18 -9.51
N ARG A 202 8.73 1.86 -9.44
CA ARG A 202 8.27 1.08 -10.60
C ARG A 202 6.89 1.51 -11.08
N TRP A 203 5.99 1.87 -10.17
CA TRP A 203 4.68 2.37 -10.53
C TRP A 203 4.80 3.66 -11.33
N LEU A 204 5.67 4.59 -10.90
CA LEU A 204 5.94 5.82 -11.65
C LEU A 204 6.49 5.53 -13.06
N GLN A 205 7.36 4.53 -13.22
CA GLN A 205 7.84 4.10 -14.56
C GLN A 205 6.68 3.71 -15.49
N GLY A 206 5.62 3.11 -14.96
CA GLY A 206 4.47 2.69 -15.76
C GLY A 206 3.51 3.82 -16.12
N VAL A 207 3.45 4.88 -15.31
CA VAL A 207 2.46 5.96 -15.45
C VAL A 207 3.06 7.22 -16.09
N ASP A 208 4.31 7.54 -15.77
CA ASP A 208 5.04 8.68 -16.33
C ASP A 208 6.54 8.32 -16.44
N PRO A 209 6.94 7.60 -17.50
CA PRO A 209 8.33 7.16 -17.67
C PRO A 209 9.34 8.30 -17.70
N LEU A 210 8.94 9.48 -18.18
CA LEU A 210 9.82 10.65 -18.35
C LEU A 210 10.10 11.36 -17.02
N ALA A 211 9.19 11.29 -16.05
CA ALA A 211 9.36 11.92 -14.74
C ALA A 211 10.56 11.39 -13.94
N LEU A 212 11.05 10.19 -14.24
CA LEU A 212 12.22 9.61 -13.58
C LEU A 212 13.54 10.15 -14.14
N LEU A 213 13.59 10.39 -15.45
CA LEU A 213 14.76 10.97 -16.11
C LEU A 213 14.95 12.43 -15.70
N ALA A 214 13.84 13.19 -15.62
CA ALA A 214 13.89 14.59 -15.20
C ALA A 214 14.37 14.78 -13.74
N SER A 215 14.29 13.75 -12.89
CA SER A 215 14.80 13.80 -11.51
C SER A 215 16.33 13.64 -11.40
N GLN A 216 17.02 13.32 -12.51
CA GLN A 216 18.48 13.23 -12.55
C GLN A 216 19.15 14.58 -12.88
N ASP A 217 18.41 15.52 -13.47
CA ASP A 217 18.95 16.83 -13.88
C ASP A 217 19.07 17.83 -12.71
N GLU A 218 18.54 17.52 -11.52
CA GLU A 218 18.66 18.37 -10.31
C GLU A 218 20.03 18.25 -9.61
N TYR A 219 20.96 17.41 -10.09
CA TYR A 219 22.31 17.26 -9.52
C TYR A 219 23.43 17.92 -10.36
N VAL A 220 23.10 18.87 -11.23
CA VAL A 220 24.10 19.68 -11.94
C VAL A 220 23.95 21.16 -11.55
N LEU A 221 24.43 21.50 -10.35
CA LEU A 221 24.92 22.85 -9.99
C LEU A 221 26.07 22.74 -8.99
#